data_AF-A0A2E9ZGP9-F1
#
_entry.id   AF-A0A2E9ZGP9-F1
#
_cell.length_a   1.000
_cell.length_b   1.000
_cell.length_c   1.000
_cell.angle_alpha   90.00
_cell.angle_beta   90.00
_cell.angle_gamma   90.00
#
_symmetry.space_group_name_H-M   'P 1'
#
loop_
_entity.id
_entity.type
_entity.pdbx_description
1 polymer ?
#
loop_
_entity_poly.entity_id
_entity_poly.type
_entity_poly.pdbx_seq_one_letter_code
_entity_poly.pdbx_strand_id
1 'polypeptide(L)'
;MSDAIETDLVSKTKRKQQALALQNLGEELTRFKPTQLQALPPKLVTAITEFNRLPNSHGARRRQLQFIGKLMRELDHDEIILAIARLKTQGLADSRQQQQPTPSQGSEWCARILSGEDAEINALLQARPELERQQLRQLQRDHRRADARKRASIEEKLEDYLRSFAPP
;
A
#
# COMPACT_ATOMS: atom_id res chain seq x y z
N MET A 1 17.63 23.60 -43.36
CA MET A 1 18.32 22.45 -42.70
C MET A 1 18.10 22.39 -41.19
N SER A 2 17.55 23.44 -40.55
CA SER A 2 17.35 23.51 -39.09
C SER A 2 16.13 22.70 -38.57
N ASP A 3 15.03 22.60 -39.32
CA ASP A 3 13.81 21.90 -38.87
C ASP A 3 13.95 20.37 -38.72
N ALA A 4 14.84 19.75 -39.49
CA ALA A 4 15.06 18.30 -39.46
C ALA A 4 15.82 17.85 -38.20
N ILE A 5 16.71 18.71 -37.69
CA ILE A 5 17.49 18.45 -36.48
C ILE A 5 16.58 18.61 -35.25
N GLU A 6 15.76 19.66 -35.23
CA GLU A 6 14.82 19.92 -34.12
C GLU A 6 13.75 18.83 -33.98
N THR A 7 13.23 18.32 -35.10
CA THR A 7 12.27 17.19 -35.10
C THR A 7 12.89 15.90 -34.57
N ASP A 8 14.14 15.59 -34.94
CA ASP A 8 14.85 14.39 -34.47
C ASP A 8 15.22 14.46 -32.97
N LEU A 9 15.59 15.65 -32.47
CA LEU A 9 15.83 15.89 -31.04
C LEU A 9 14.55 15.72 -30.19
N VAL A 10 13.41 16.24 -30.66
CA VAL A 10 12.11 16.03 -30.00
C VAL A 10 11.71 14.55 -30.00
N SER A 11 11.94 13.85 -31.12
CA SER A 11 11.66 12.41 -31.25
C SER A 11 12.48 11.55 -30.28
N LYS A 12 13.79 11.81 -30.17
CA LYS A 12 14.69 11.11 -29.24
C LYS A 12 14.32 11.38 -27.78
N THR A 13 13.92 12.60 -27.45
CA THR A 13 13.51 12.99 -26.09
C THR A 13 12.21 12.29 -25.68
N LYS A 14 11.20 12.25 -26.57
CA LYS A 14 9.93 11.56 -26.31
C LYS A 14 10.13 10.05 -26.11
N ARG A 15 10.96 9.40 -26.93
CA ARG A 15 11.29 7.97 -26.77
C ARG A 15 11.95 7.69 -25.42
N LYS A 16 12.84 8.57 -24.96
CA LYS A 16 13.48 8.44 -23.64
C LYS A 16 12.47 8.60 -22.50
N GLN A 17 11.55 9.54 -22.60
CA GLN A 17 10.48 9.73 -21.62
C GLN A 17 9.52 8.53 -21.56
N GLN A 18 9.11 7.99 -22.72
CA GLN A 18 8.29 6.79 -22.80
C GLN A 18 8.99 5.58 -22.18
N ALA A 19 10.28 5.38 -22.48
CA ALA A 19 11.05 4.30 -21.88
C ALA A 19 11.14 4.41 -20.35
N LEU A 20 11.30 5.62 -19.81
CA LEU A 20 11.31 5.84 -18.36
C LEU A 20 9.93 5.61 -17.75
N ALA A 21 8.87 6.07 -18.41
CA ALA A 21 7.49 5.86 -17.95
C ALA A 21 7.14 4.36 -17.87
N LEU A 22 7.51 3.57 -18.88
CA LEU A 22 7.31 2.12 -18.88
C LEU A 22 8.13 1.42 -17.80
N GLN A 23 9.37 1.88 -17.55
CA GLN A 23 10.19 1.32 -16.47
C GLN A 23 9.60 1.59 -15.08
N ASN A 24 9.16 2.82 -14.82
CA ASN A 24 8.49 3.18 -13.57
C ASN A 24 7.20 2.38 -13.39
N LEU A 25 6.43 2.22 -14.47
CA LEU A 25 5.20 1.44 -14.46
C LEU A 25 5.48 -0.04 -14.13
N GLY A 26 6.54 -0.62 -14.67
CA GLY A 26 6.98 -1.97 -14.34
C GLY A 26 7.34 -2.14 -12.87
N GLU A 27 7.97 -1.12 -12.25
CA GLU A 27 8.24 -1.10 -10.82
C GLU A 27 6.94 -1.05 -10.01
N GLU A 28 6.00 -0.18 -10.36
CA GLU A 28 4.72 -0.08 -9.68
C GLU A 28 3.96 -1.41 -9.71
N LEU A 29 3.97 -2.11 -10.85
CA LEU A 29 3.32 -3.42 -11.00
C LEU A 29 3.85 -4.48 -10.02
N THR A 30 5.11 -4.39 -9.59
CA THR A 30 5.68 -5.33 -8.61
C THR A 30 5.00 -5.27 -7.24
N ARG A 31 4.29 -4.18 -6.94
CA ARG A 31 3.62 -3.93 -5.66
C ARG A 31 2.18 -4.46 -5.60
N PHE A 32 1.61 -4.89 -6.73
CA PHE A 32 0.25 -5.43 -6.79
C PHE A 32 0.19 -6.91 -6.38
N LYS A 33 -0.98 -7.37 -5.95
CA LYS A 33 -1.18 -8.79 -5.59
C LYS A 33 -1.20 -9.67 -6.84
N PRO A 34 -0.72 -10.93 -6.78
CA PRO A 34 -0.73 -11.83 -7.93
C PRO A 34 -2.11 -12.03 -8.57
N THR A 35 -3.18 -12.00 -7.77
CA THR A 35 -4.57 -12.10 -8.24
C THR A 35 -4.97 -10.93 -9.14
N GLN A 36 -4.48 -9.73 -8.87
CA GLN A 36 -4.77 -8.52 -9.64
C GLN A 36 -3.98 -8.51 -10.96
N LEU A 37 -2.80 -9.14 -10.99
CA LEU A 37 -1.92 -9.19 -12.16
C LEU A 37 -2.38 -10.19 -13.25
N GLN A 38 -3.39 -11.04 -12.98
CA GLN A 38 -3.83 -12.09 -13.92
C GLN A 38 -4.32 -11.55 -15.28
N ALA A 39 -4.77 -10.29 -15.32
CA ALA A 39 -5.20 -9.64 -16.56
C ALA A 39 -4.03 -9.18 -17.45
N LEU A 40 -2.79 -9.27 -16.96
CA LEU A 40 -1.60 -8.93 -17.73
C LEU A 40 -1.07 -10.13 -18.53
N PRO A 41 -0.27 -9.90 -19.57
CA PRO A 41 0.34 -10.98 -20.33
C PRO A 41 1.13 -11.95 -19.43
N PRO A 42 1.02 -13.27 -19.64
CA PRO A 42 1.64 -14.27 -18.77
C PRO A 42 3.15 -14.05 -18.55
N LYS A 43 3.87 -13.64 -19.61
CA LYS A 43 5.31 -13.34 -19.52
C LYS A 43 5.62 -12.21 -18.53
N LEU A 44 4.78 -11.18 -18.47
CA LEU A 44 4.93 -10.05 -17.55
C LEU A 44 4.61 -10.48 -16.12
N VAL A 45 3.54 -11.26 -15.92
CA VAL A 45 3.15 -11.81 -14.62
C VAL A 45 4.25 -12.70 -14.04
N THR A 46 4.83 -13.59 -14.85
CA THR A 46 5.96 -14.44 -14.43
C THR A 46 7.16 -13.60 -14.02
N ALA A 47 7.56 -12.61 -14.83
CA ALA A 47 8.70 -11.75 -14.52
C ALA A 47 8.52 -10.96 -13.21
N ILE A 48 7.30 -10.46 -12.94
CA ILE A 48 6.95 -9.79 -11.69
C ILE A 48 6.97 -10.76 -10.50
N THR A 49 6.43 -11.96 -10.68
CA THR A 49 6.41 -12.99 -9.62
C THR A 49 7.84 -13.41 -9.24
N GLU A 50 8.72 -13.57 -10.22
CA GLU A 50 10.14 -13.81 -10.02
C GLU A 50 10.82 -12.66 -9.29
N PHE A 51 10.54 -11.40 -9.66
CA PHE A 51 11.06 -10.22 -8.96
C PHE A 51 10.77 -10.27 -7.46
N ASN A 52 9.53 -10.62 -7.09
CA ASN A 52 9.10 -10.71 -5.70
C ASN A 52 9.76 -11.87 -4.93
N ARG A 53 10.14 -12.95 -5.62
CA ARG A 53 10.89 -14.08 -5.04
C ARG A 53 12.38 -13.78 -4.87
N LEU A 54 12.97 -12.98 -5.76
CA LEU A 54 14.41 -12.72 -5.76
C LEU A 54 14.87 -12.01 -4.48
N PRO A 55 16.05 -12.38 -3.95
CA PRO A 55 16.62 -11.71 -2.79
C PRO A 55 17.03 -10.28 -3.16
N ASN A 56 16.97 -9.38 -2.17
CA ASN A 56 17.47 -8.02 -2.32
C ASN A 56 19.01 -7.94 -2.15
N SER A 57 19.73 -8.86 -2.78
CA SER A 57 21.19 -8.96 -2.73
C SER A 57 21.78 -9.06 -4.14
N HIS A 58 23.05 -8.68 -4.29
CA HIS A 58 23.83 -8.79 -5.53
C HIS A 58 23.12 -8.23 -6.79
N GLY A 59 22.26 -7.21 -6.60
CA GLY A 59 21.51 -6.56 -7.67
C GLY A 59 20.56 -7.47 -8.44
N ALA A 60 20.13 -8.62 -7.87
CA ALA A 60 19.21 -9.56 -8.53
C ALA A 60 17.88 -8.90 -8.89
N ARG A 61 17.22 -8.25 -7.92
CA ARG A 61 15.99 -7.47 -8.14
C ARG A 61 16.17 -6.36 -9.17
N ARG A 62 17.28 -5.62 -9.11
CA ARG A 62 17.57 -4.54 -10.07
C ARG A 62 17.65 -5.06 -11.51
N ARG A 63 18.33 -6.20 -11.72
CA ARG A 63 18.40 -6.85 -13.04
C ARG A 63 17.04 -7.33 -13.51
N GLN A 64 16.25 -7.93 -12.62
CA GLN A 64 14.90 -8.35 -12.94
C GLN A 64 14.00 -7.17 -13.29
N LEU A 65 14.13 -6.04 -12.59
CA LEU A 65 13.39 -4.81 -12.90
C LEU A 65 13.75 -4.25 -14.28
N GLN A 66 15.03 -4.31 -14.66
CA GLN A 66 15.46 -3.95 -16.02
C GLN A 66 14.88 -4.88 -17.08
N PHE A 67 14.80 -6.18 -16.77
CA PHE A 67 14.17 -7.16 -17.65
C PHE A 67 12.66 -6.89 -17.81
N ILE A 68 11.94 -6.61 -16.72
CA ILE A 68 10.53 -6.19 -16.76
C ILE A 68 10.37 -4.94 -17.63
N GLY A 69 11.19 -3.90 -17.44
CA GLY A 69 11.15 -2.68 -18.26
C GLY A 69 11.47 -2.94 -19.74
N LYS A 70 12.33 -3.91 -20.05
CA LYS A 70 12.55 -4.36 -21.43
C LYS A 70 11.31 -5.06 -21.99
N LEU A 71 10.73 -5.99 -21.24
CA LEU A 71 9.53 -6.72 -21.62
C LEU A 71 8.36 -5.77 -21.92
N MET A 72 8.18 -4.73 -21.11
CA MET A 72 7.15 -3.71 -21.32
C MET A 72 7.34 -2.87 -22.58
N ARG A 73 8.56 -2.75 -23.11
CA ARG A 73 8.84 -2.08 -24.38
C ARG A 73 8.68 -3.00 -25.60
N GLU A 74 8.81 -4.32 -25.40
CA GLU A 74 8.68 -5.31 -26.46
C GLU A 74 7.24 -5.77 -26.66
N LEU A 75 6.42 -5.70 -25.62
CA LEU A 75 5.02 -6.01 -25.71
C LEU A 75 4.24 -4.83 -26.31
N ASP A 76 3.31 -5.11 -27.22
CA ASP A 76 2.59 -4.10 -27.98
C ASP A 76 1.70 -3.23 -27.06
N HIS A 77 1.78 -1.91 -27.24
CA HIS A 77 1.63 -0.96 -26.14
C HIS A 77 0.17 -0.71 -25.70
N ASP A 78 -0.82 -0.91 -26.57
CA ASP A 78 -2.16 -0.41 -26.27
C ASP A 78 -2.96 -1.31 -25.32
N GLU A 79 -2.93 -2.63 -25.53
CA GLU A 79 -3.68 -3.58 -24.68
C GLU A 79 -3.12 -3.64 -23.26
N ILE A 80 -1.79 -3.58 -23.12
CA ILE A 80 -1.13 -3.59 -21.82
C ILE A 80 -1.37 -2.28 -21.09
N ILE A 81 -1.24 -1.14 -21.77
CA ILE A 81 -1.54 0.15 -21.15
C ILE A 81 -2.99 0.19 -20.68
N LEU A 82 -3.93 -0.32 -21.47
CA LEU A 82 -5.34 -0.39 -21.09
C LEU A 82 -5.58 -1.35 -19.91
N ALA A 83 -4.96 -2.54 -19.92
CA ALA A 83 -5.05 -3.51 -18.84
C ALA A 83 -4.49 -2.91 -17.54
N ILE A 84 -3.34 -2.24 -17.60
CA ILE A 84 -2.71 -1.56 -16.47
C ILE A 84 -3.56 -0.37 -15.99
N ALA A 85 -4.15 0.41 -16.89
CA ALA A 85 -5.04 1.51 -16.53
C ALA A 85 -6.27 1.00 -15.76
N ARG A 86 -6.90 -0.09 -16.23
CA ARG A 86 -8.00 -0.76 -15.52
C ARG A 86 -7.56 -1.29 -14.16
N LEU A 87 -6.38 -1.91 -14.10
CA LEU A 87 -5.74 -2.38 -12.86
C LEU A 87 -5.51 -1.25 -11.86
N LYS A 88 -5.13 -0.06 -12.32
CA LYS A 88 -4.97 1.13 -11.46
C LYS A 88 -6.32 1.67 -10.98
N THR A 89 -7.34 1.71 -11.82
CA THR A 89 -8.68 2.15 -11.41
C THR A 89 -9.29 1.20 -10.37
N GLN A 90 -9.17 -0.12 -10.60
CA GLN A 90 -9.57 -1.14 -9.64
C GLN A 90 -8.68 -1.12 -8.39
N GLY A 91 -7.38 -0.97 -8.56
CA GLY A 91 -6.38 -0.85 -7.51
C GLY A 91 -6.55 0.40 -6.64
N LEU A 92 -7.06 1.51 -7.17
CA LEU A 92 -7.40 2.73 -6.41
C LEU A 92 -8.69 2.54 -5.60
N ALA A 93 -9.67 1.82 -6.14
CA ALA A 93 -10.86 1.41 -5.39
C ALA A 93 -10.48 0.43 -4.26
N ASP A 94 -9.64 -0.55 -4.59
CA ASP A 94 -9.06 -1.51 -3.66
C ASP A 94 -8.12 -0.85 -2.65
N SER A 95 -7.34 0.18 -3.03
CA SER A 95 -6.46 0.91 -2.11
C SER A 95 -7.25 1.82 -1.19
N ARG A 96 -8.36 2.42 -1.63
CA ARG A 96 -9.31 3.07 -0.71
C ARG A 96 -9.97 2.08 0.24
N GLN A 97 -10.27 0.87 -0.22
CA GLN A 97 -10.82 -0.20 0.61
C GLN A 97 -9.77 -0.90 1.49
N GLN A 98 -8.49 -0.91 1.11
CA GLN A 98 -7.38 -1.52 1.86
C GLN A 98 -6.65 -0.51 2.76
N GLN A 99 -6.77 0.80 2.51
CA GLN A 99 -6.36 1.88 3.43
C GLN A 99 -7.47 2.28 4.40
N GLN A 100 -8.70 1.84 4.18
CA GLN A 100 -9.63 1.65 5.29
C GLN A 100 -9.17 0.36 5.96
N PRO A 101 -8.50 0.40 7.12
CA PRO A 101 -8.37 -0.82 7.90
C PRO A 101 -9.79 -1.34 8.07
N THR A 102 -10.07 -2.55 7.61
CA THR A 102 -11.19 -3.31 8.17
C THR A 102 -11.01 -3.20 9.67
N PRO A 103 -11.93 -2.59 10.43
CA PRO A 103 -11.70 -2.33 11.84
C PRO A 103 -11.39 -3.68 12.46
N SER A 104 -10.12 -3.86 12.86
CA SER A 104 -9.80 -4.95 13.74
C SER A 104 -10.68 -4.75 14.97
N GLN A 105 -11.05 -5.82 15.68
CA GLN A 105 -11.81 -5.67 16.92
C GLN A 105 -11.13 -4.63 17.85
N GLY A 106 -9.80 -4.52 17.82
CA GLY A 106 -9.03 -3.48 18.51
C GLY A 106 -9.35 -2.04 18.06
N SER A 107 -9.51 -1.78 16.75
CA SER A 107 -9.81 -0.43 16.24
C SER A 107 -11.25 0.00 16.55
N GLU A 108 -12.21 -0.94 16.53
CA GLU A 108 -13.58 -0.67 16.96
C GLU A 108 -13.65 -0.37 18.47
N TRP A 109 -12.96 -1.16 19.29
CA TRP A 109 -12.84 -0.89 20.73
C TRP A 109 -12.11 0.42 21.01
N CYS A 110 -11.06 0.78 20.27
CA CYS A 110 -10.40 2.08 20.40
C CYS A 110 -11.38 3.23 20.20
N ALA A 111 -12.14 3.22 19.09
CA ALA A 111 -13.13 4.24 18.81
C ALA A 111 -14.18 4.36 19.92
N ARG A 112 -14.67 3.22 20.43
CA ARG A 112 -15.64 3.16 21.53
C ARG A 112 -15.09 3.71 22.84
N ILE A 113 -13.86 3.34 23.21
CA ILE A 113 -13.23 3.79 24.46
C ILE A 113 -12.94 5.29 24.42
N LEU A 114 -12.47 5.82 23.30
CA LEU A 114 -12.09 7.23 23.18
C LEU A 114 -13.31 8.16 23.05
N SER A 115 -14.41 7.68 22.46
CA SER A 115 -15.66 8.45 22.32
C SER A 115 -16.65 8.26 23.47
N GLY A 116 -16.63 7.09 24.13
CA GLY A 116 -17.56 6.73 25.19
C GLY A 116 -17.08 7.09 26.60
N GLU A 117 -17.81 6.60 27.61
CA GLU A 117 -17.52 6.78 29.04
C GLU A 117 -16.95 5.51 29.68
N ASP A 118 -16.78 5.50 31.00
CA ASP A 118 -16.27 4.35 31.76
C ASP A 118 -17.08 3.04 31.51
N ALA A 119 -18.33 3.15 31.03
CA ALA A 119 -19.15 2.02 30.62
C ALA A 119 -18.51 1.19 29.49
N GLU A 120 -17.84 1.83 28.52
CA GLU A 120 -17.18 1.14 27.42
C GLU A 120 -15.93 0.40 27.89
N ILE A 121 -15.21 0.96 28.86
CA ILE A 121 -14.07 0.31 29.51
C ILE A 121 -14.54 -0.94 30.26
N ASN A 122 -15.67 -0.85 30.97
CA ASN A 122 -16.24 -2.02 31.66
C ASN A 122 -16.69 -3.11 30.68
N ALA A 123 -17.33 -2.74 29.57
CA ALA A 123 -17.73 -3.70 28.54
C ALA A 123 -16.53 -4.40 27.90
N LEU A 124 -15.45 -3.67 27.64
CA LEU A 124 -14.20 -4.23 27.14
C LEU A 124 -13.56 -5.18 28.15
N LEU A 125 -13.53 -4.82 29.44
CA LEU A 125 -12.99 -5.68 30.51
C LEU A 125 -13.83 -6.95 30.74
N GLN A 126 -15.13 -6.92 30.46
CA GLN A 126 -15.96 -8.13 30.47
C GLN A 126 -15.61 -9.08 29.32
N ALA A 127 -15.27 -8.52 28.14
CA ALA A 127 -14.84 -9.30 26.99
C ALA A 127 -13.38 -9.75 27.09
N ARG A 128 -12.53 -8.98 27.77
CA ARG A 128 -11.07 -9.17 27.89
C ARG A 128 -10.58 -8.81 29.31
N PRO A 129 -10.74 -9.72 30.28
CA PRO A 129 -10.35 -9.50 31.67
C PRO A 129 -8.84 -9.34 31.87
N GLU A 130 -8.01 -9.74 30.89
CA GLU A 130 -6.56 -9.57 30.89
C GLU A 130 -6.08 -8.12 30.73
N LEU A 131 -6.98 -7.22 30.31
CA LEU A 131 -6.65 -5.80 30.12
C LEU A 131 -6.66 -5.04 31.46
N GLU A 132 -5.82 -4.02 31.54
CA GLU A 132 -5.67 -3.21 32.74
C GLU A 132 -6.59 -1.97 32.71
N ARG A 133 -7.59 -1.95 33.59
CA ARG A 133 -8.56 -0.84 33.70
C ARG A 133 -7.90 0.53 33.86
N GLN A 134 -6.87 0.62 34.69
CA GLN A 134 -6.21 1.88 35.00
C GLN A 134 -5.46 2.44 33.78
N GLN A 135 -4.82 1.57 33.01
CA GLN A 135 -4.14 1.94 31.76
C GLN A 135 -5.13 2.46 30.70
N LEU A 136 -6.28 1.80 30.54
CA LEU A 136 -7.34 2.25 29.61
C LEU A 136 -7.89 3.63 29.99
N ARG A 137 -8.16 3.88 31.27
CA ARG A 137 -8.65 5.18 31.75
C ARG A 137 -7.61 6.28 31.59
N GLN A 138 -6.34 5.96 31.79
CA GLN A 138 -5.25 6.92 31.60
C GLN A 138 -5.15 7.35 30.14
N LEU A 139 -5.15 6.39 29.20
CA LEU A 139 -5.12 6.66 27.76
C LEU A 139 -6.34 7.49 27.30
N GLN A 140 -7.55 7.15 27.77
CA GLN A 140 -8.76 7.91 27.47
C GLN A 140 -8.70 9.35 27.99
N ARG A 141 -8.24 9.55 29.23
CA ARG A 141 -8.10 10.89 29.81
C ARG A 141 -7.05 11.73 29.10
N ASP A 142 -5.92 11.11 28.74
CA ASP A 142 -4.85 11.78 28.02
C ASP A 142 -5.30 12.20 26.62
N HIS A 143 -6.08 11.36 25.94
CA HIS A 143 -6.67 11.68 24.63
C HIS A 143 -7.60 12.89 24.70
N ARG A 144 -8.50 12.93 25.69
CA ARG A 144 -9.44 14.04 25.91
C ARG A 144 -8.73 15.38 26.14
N ARG A 145 -7.55 15.36 26.79
CA ARG A 145 -6.76 16.55 27.12
C ARG A 145 -5.69 16.89 26.07
N ALA A 146 -5.45 16.02 25.10
CA ALA A 146 -4.41 16.16 24.10
C ALA A 146 -4.84 17.02 22.90
N ASP A 147 -3.87 17.71 22.29
CA ASP A 147 -4.02 18.35 20.99
C ASP A 147 -4.07 17.32 19.86
N ALA A 148 -4.54 17.71 18.67
CA ALA A 148 -4.71 16.81 17.51
C ALA A 148 -3.47 15.94 17.20
N ARG A 149 -2.25 16.50 17.33
CA ARG A 149 -0.99 15.76 17.12
C ARG A 149 -0.75 14.68 18.19
N LYS A 150 -1.11 14.95 19.45
CA LYS A 150 -0.93 14.02 20.57
C LYS A 150 -2.05 12.97 20.62
N ARG A 151 -3.27 13.32 20.17
CA ARG A 151 -4.41 12.39 20.05
C ARG A 151 -4.08 11.20 19.15
N ALA A 152 -3.51 11.45 17.96
CA ALA A 152 -3.10 10.40 17.05
C ALA A 152 -2.09 9.42 17.69
N SER A 153 -1.12 9.94 18.44
CA SER A 153 -0.15 9.10 19.16
C SER A 153 -0.78 8.29 20.30
N ILE A 154 -1.83 8.81 20.93
CA ILE A 154 -2.56 8.10 22.00
C ILE A 154 -3.48 7.03 21.42
N GLU A 155 -4.13 7.31 20.29
CA GLU A 155 -4.91 6.35 19.50
C GLU A 155 -4.03 5.17 19.07
N GLU A 156 -2.85 5.45 18.50
CA GLU A 156 -1.86 4.43 18.11
C GLU A 156 -1.43 3.57 19.30
N LYS A 157 -1.10 4.19 20.44
CA LYS A 157 -0.74 3.46 21.67
C LYS A 157 -1.86 2.58 22.20
N LEU A 158 -3.11 3.04 22.12
CA LEU A 158 -4.26 2.26 22.55
C LEU A 158 -4.51 1.09 21.59
N GLU A 159 -4.38 1.29 20.28
CA GLU A 159 -4.50 0.22 19.29
C GLU A 159 -3.41 -0.85 19.46
N ASP A 160 -2.16 -0.44 19.67
CA ASP A 160 -1.05 -1.36 19.91
C ASP A 160 -1.24 -2.15 21.22
N TYR A 161 -1.71 -1.49 22.27
CA TYR A 161 -2.07 -2.14 23.52
C TYR A 161 -3.17 -3.18 23.31
N LEU A 162 -4.28 -2.85 22.65
CA LEU A 162 -5.36 -3.80 22.41
C LEU A 162 -4.96 -4.95 21.47
N ARG A 163 -3.97 -4.73 20.60
CA ARG A 163 -3.39 -5.73 19.71
C ARG A 163 -2.46 -6.69 20.44
N SER A 164 -1.69 -6.23 21.42
CA SER A 164 -0.77 -7.10 22.18
C SER A 164 -1.49 -8.15 23.03
N PHE A 165 -2.78 -7.94 23.31
CA PHE A 165 -3.66 -8.88 24.00
C PHE A 165 -4.70 -9.51 23.06
N ALA A 166 -4.59 -9.33 21.74
CA ALA A 166 -5.43 -10.05 20.80
C ALA A 166 -5.01 -11.53 20.76
N PRO A 167 -5.95 -12.49 20.79
CA PRO A 167 -5.61 -13.89 20.58
C PRO A 167 -5.00 -14.08 19.18
N PRO A 168 -4.07 -15.03 19.02
CA PRO A 168 -3.38 -15.29 17.75
C PRO A 168 -4.32 -15.68 16.61
#